data_AF-A0A1I3D2W9-F1
#
_entry.id   AF-A0A1I3D2W9-F1
#
_cell.length_a   1.000
_cell.length_b   1.000
_cell.length_c   1.000
_cell.angle_alpha   90.00
_cell.angle_beta   90.00
_cell.angle_gamma   90.00
#
_symmetry.space_group_name_H-M   'P 1'
#
loop_
_entity.id
_entity.type
_entity.pdbx_description
1 polymer ?
#
loop_
_entity_poly.entity_id
_entity_poly.type
_entity_poly.pdbx_seq_one_letter_code
_entity_poly.pdbx_strand_id
1 'polypeptide(L)'
;MKKVIVLLVEVFFMAGCEQIGNYVLDNVSDKESTSESIASTTVTSQEIIDESKSSAASEESSSQSLESKASSKADTQIKADLESTAPEKQSDILFVPQKSEIENGLTVETDTVLQQIEKLVMEADNLGIANDVSLYFTGLYLDNNDRTDAIFIIVNRTDKSMKNVKFSLTFGSADGQMLFENKPYQLAEKSFGVLEPNTAMPLYLTIDQKDKDLLLQISKERQEKIAVNSFNYEEANSENPHSSSSSQNDTGITAGEDSSSASESSSSSSATEQKSDLPLVPQKDELEHGYTVESDPVLQNIQSVINNTSEIGIENDIAIHYTGLYLDQKEKGTAAIFIIVNRTGIDMKNMNMVVSFWNKNGDKYLDKQKFTLKEDTFGILEDKTIMPVYFNIPSDMEQAYLESGRVENVEYSIDDFDYEKKWLYNI
;
A
#
# COMPACT_ATOMS: atom_id res chain seq x y z
N MET A 1 -2.23 -15.37 9.06
CA MET A 1 -2.96 -14.78 7.92
C MET A 1 -1.96 -14.46 6.80
N LYS A 2 -2.42 -13.91 5.67
CA LYS A 2 -1.66 -13.66 4.44
C LYS A 2 -0.35 -12.89 4.71
N LYS A 3 0.80 -13.30 4.13
CA LYS A 3 1.96 -12.42 3.89
C LYS A 3 1.88 -11.96 2.42
N VAL A 4 2.55 -10.87 2.09
CA VAL A 4 2.60 -10.29 0.74
C VAL A 4 4.07 -10.04 0.44
N ILE A 5 4.55 -10.42 -0.74
CA ILE A 5 5.90 -10.06 -1.18
C ILE A 5 5.75 -9.24 -2.45
N VAL A 6 6.28 -8.01 -2.39
CA VAL A 6 6.16 -7.00 -3.44
C VAL A 6 7.51 -6.82 -4.10
N LEU A 7 7.56 -6.87 -5.43
CA LEU A 7 8.77 -6.59 -6.22
C LEU A 7 8.44 -5.41 -7.14
N LEU A 8 8.82 -4.20 -6.70
CA LEU A 8 8.45 -2.95 -7.36
C LEU A 8 9.40 -2.67 -8.53
N VAL A 9 8.93 -2.95 -9.76
CA VAL A 9 9.64 -2.67 -11.01
C VAL A 9 8.83 -1.65 -11.82
N GLU A 10 9.50 -0.62 -12.35
CA GLU A 10 8.86 0.43 -13.17
C GLU A 10 8.13 -0.19 -14.37
N VAL A 11 6.85 0.14 -14.51
CA VAL A 11 5.97 -0.42 -15.55
C VAL A 11 6.16 0.33 -16.86
N PHE A 12 6.86 -0.28 -17.81
CA PHE A 12 6.81 0.12 -19.22
C PHE A 12 5.75 -0.70 -19.97
N PHE A 13 4.59 -0.10 -20.23
CA PHE A 13 3.60 -0.65 -21.17
C PHE A 13 4.10 -0.58 -22.62
N MET A 14 4.95 -1.53 -23.01
CA MET A 14 5.34 -1.73 -24.41
C MET A 14 4.17 -2.32 -25.21
N ALA A 15 3.44 -1.46 -25.92
CA ALA A 15 2.42 -1.87 -26.88
C ALA A 15 3.05 -2.53 -28.13
N GLY A 16 3.40 -3.82 -28.02
CA GLY A 16 3.95 -4.62 -29.11
C GLY A 16 2.87 -5.11 -30.08
N CYS A 17 2.68 -4.42 -31.20
CA CYS A 17 1.86 -4.94 -32.30
C CYS A 17 2.55 -6.13 -33.00
N GLU A 18 1.76 -7.14 -33.32
CA GLU A 18 2.14 -8.38 -33.99
C GLU A 18 2.62 -8.15 -35.43
N GLN A 19 3.73 -8.79 -35.84
CA GLN A 19 3.93 -9.10 -37.27
C GLN A 19 4.63 -10.45 -37.49
N ILE A 20 3.87 -11.36 -38.10
CA ILE A 20 4.26 -12.72 -38.47
C ILE A 20 5.35 -12.72 -39.56
N GLY A 21 6.41 -13.53 -39.38
CA GLY A 21 7.54 -13.64 -40.33
C GLY A 21 8.29 -14.98 -40.23
N ASN A 22 7.74 -16.01 -40.87
CA ASN A 22 8.25 -17.39 -40.87
C ASN A 22 9.59 -17.58 -41.62
N TYR A 23 10.61 -18.19 -41.01
CA TYR A 23 11.67 -18.95 -41.70
C TYR A 23 12.32 -20.01 -40.79
N VAL A 24 12.69 -21.16 -41.38
CA VAL A 24 13.32 -22.33 -40.75
C VAL A 24 14.74 -22.52 -41.31
N LEU A 25 15.71 -22.86 -40.46
CA LEU A 25 16.82 -23.78 -40.79
C LEU A 25 17.66 -24.18 -39.55
N ASP A 26 18.11 -25.44 -39.52
CA ASP A 26 18.81 -26.10 -38.42
C ASP A 26 20.32 -25.75 -38.30
N ASN A 27 20.90 -25.82 -37.09
CA ASN A 27 21.88 -26.88 -36.69
C ASN A 27 22.79 -26.55 -35.47
N VAL A 28 22.75 -27.45 -34.46
CA VAL A 28 23.89 -28.20 -33.86
C VAL A 28 24.96 -27.54 -32.93
N SER A 29 25.19 -28.25 -31.81
CA SER A 29 26.37 -28.41 -30.93
C SER A 29 26.73 -27.43 -29.78
N ASP A 30 26.41 -27.91 -28.56
CA ASP A 30 27.32 -28.42 -27.51
C ASP A 30 28.39 -27.56 -26.77
N LYS A 31 28.49 -27.92 -25.47
CA LYS A 31 29.55 -27.71 -24.44
C LYS A 31 29.47 -26.42 -23.61
N GLU A 32 29.31 -26.42 -22.27
CA GLU A 32 29.77 -27.26 -21.13
C GLU A 32 31.04 -26.70 -20.42
N SER A 33 31.05 -26.79 -19.07
CA SER A 33 32.16 -26.63 -18.10
C SER A 33 32.52 -25.19 -17.66
N THR A 34 32.34 -24.81 -16.36
CA THR A 34 33.19 -25.04 -15.15
C THR A 34 34.51 -24.23 -15.15
N SER A 35 35.09 -23.71 -14.06
CA SER A 35 34.81 -23.68 -12.61
C SER A 35 35.77 -22.69 -11.90
N GLU A 36 35.52 -22.40 -10.60
CA GLU A 36 36.51 -21.99 -9.55
C GLU A 36 37.24 -20.61 -9.69
N SER A 37 37.15 -19.69 -8.71
CA SER A 37 37.72 -19.67 -7.33
C SER A 37 39.23 -19.35 -7.25
N ILE A 38 39.58 -18.14 -6.76
CA ILE A 38 40.75 -17.88 -5.90
C ILE A 38 40.40 -16.74 -4.91
N ALA A 39 40.93 -16.79 -3.68
CA ALA A 39 40.70 -15.81 -2.60
C ALA A 39 41.97 -15.00 -2.22
N SER A 40 41.82 -14.08 -1.24
CA SER A 40 42.87 -13.27 -0.57
C SER A 40 43.50 -12.12 -1.40
N THR A 41 43.98 -11.01 -0.82
CA THR A 41 44.48 -10.81 0.56
C THR A 41 44.32 -9.37 1.08
N THR A 42 44.22 -9.23 2.40
CA THR A 42 44.33 -7.99 3.21
C THR A 42 45.65 -7.23 3.06
N VAL A 43 45.62 -5.89 3.08
CA VAL A 43 46.72 -5.04 3.61
C VAL A 43 46.15 -3.83 4.36
N THR A 44 46.62 -3.62 5.60
CA THR A 44 46.35 -2.45 6.46
C THR A 44 47.57 -1.53 6.52
N SER A 45 47.39 -0.21 6.40
CA SER A 45 48.32 0.87 6.84
C SER A 45 47.84 2.24 6.31
N GLN A 46 48.03 3.39 6.96
CA GLN A 46 48.32 3.73 8.37
C GLN A 46 48.05 5.24 8.54
N GLU A 47 47.78 5.73 9.75
CA GLU A 47 47.63 7.17 10.02
C GLU A 47 48.90 7.98 9.72
N ILE A 48 48.72 9.24 9.29
CA ILE A 48 49.62 10.34 9.68
C ILE A 48 48.76 11.51 10.17
N ILE A 49 49.11 11.99 11.37
CA ILE A 49 48.60 13.17 12.06
C ILE A 49 49.41 14.39 11.63
N ASP A 50 48.79 15.57 11.41
CA ASP A 50 49.22 16.78 12.14
C ASP A 50 48.18 17.91 12.18
N GLU A 51 48.27 18.72 13.24
CA GLU A 51 47.43 19.89 13.52
C GLU A 51 47.88 21.14 12.73
N SER A 52 46.99 22.14 12.55
CA SER A 52 47.09 23.40 13.34
C SER A 52 46.12 24.54 12.94
N LYS A 53 45.20 24.82 13.87
CA LYS A 53 44.80 26.13 14.42
C LYS A 53 44.73 27.41 13.53
N SER A 54 43.49 27.93 13.47
CA SER A 54 43.10 29.29 13.91
C SER A 54 43.64 30.55 13.21
N SER A 55 42.73 31.35 12.64
CA SER A 55 42.31 32.65 13.24
C SER A 55 41.13 33.27 12.48
N ALA A 56 40.48 34.28 13.08
CA ALA A 56 39.17 34.80 12.67
C ALA A 56 39.21 36.30 12.30
N ALA A 57 38.04 36.81 11.86
CA ALA A 57 37.65 38.23 11.71
C ALA A 57 38.28 39.00 10.50
N SER A 58 37.62 39.98 9.86
CA SER A 58 36.19 40.43 9.85
C SER A 58 36.01 41.50 8.73
N GLU A 59 34.88 42.25 8.76
CA GLU A 59 34.50 43.41 7.90
C GLU A 59 33.91 43.03 6.53
N GLU A 60 32.63 43.28 6.19
CA GLU A 60 31.68 44.42 6.31
C GLU A 60 31.70 45.46 5.17
N SER A 61 30.64 45.43 4.35
CA SER A 61 29.86 46.58 3.86
C SER A 61 28.56 46.02 3.24
N SER A 62 27.33 46.39 3.65
CA SER A 62 26.72 47.73 3.68
C SER A 62 26.56 48.33 2.27
N SER A 63 25.41 48.81 1.79
CA SER A 63 24.01 48.80 2.24
C SER A 63 23.14 49.26 1.05
N GLN A 64 21.85 48.89 0.98
CA GLN A 64 20.71 49.85 0.91
C GLN A 64 19.37 49.18 0.58
N SER A 65 18.36 49.54 1.36
CA SER A 65 16.95 49.23 1.18
C SER A 65 16.20 50.40 0.54
N LEU A 66 15.05 50.13 -0.09
CA LEU A 66 13.90 51.05 -0.12
C LEU A 66 12.59 50.25 -0.17
N GLU A 67 11.80 50.33 0.90
CA GLU A 67 10.37 50.00 0.87
C GLU A 67 9.58 51.16 0.24
N SER A 68 8.40 50.85 -0.32
CA SER A 68 7.28 51.81 -0.29
C SER A 68 5.93 51.09 -0.23
N LYS A 69 5.17 51.35 0.84
CA LYS A 69 3.76 50.95 0.98
C LYS A 69 2.85 52.00 0.36
N ALA A 70 1.82 51.55 -0.36
CA ALA A 70 0.58 52.30 -0.53
C ALA A 70 -0.60 51.32 -0.58
N SER A 71 -1.72 51.70 0.04
CA SER A 71 -2.93 50.86 0.18
C SER A 71 -4.10 51.53 -0.52
N SER A 72 -4.91 50.75 -1.24
CA SER A 72 -6.28 51.15 -1.60
C SER A 72 -7.16 49.92 -1.87
N LYS A 73 -8.24 49.76 -1.09
CA LYS A 73 -9.35 48.85 -1.42
C LYS A 73 -10.22 49.46 -2.52
N ALA A 74 -10.67 48.63 -3.46
CA ALA A 74 -11.95 48.79 -4.18
C ALA A 74 -12.40 47.45 -4.76
N ASP A 75 -13.69 47.13 -4.64
CA ASP A 75 -14.31 45.93 -5.23
C ASP A 75 -14.28 45.95 -6.77
N THR A 76 -14.22 44.78 -7.41
CA THR A 76 -15.10 44.39 -8.54
C THR A 76 -14.93 42.91 -8.94
N GLN A 77 -16.00 42.14 -8.73
CA GLN A 77 -16.55 41.03 -9.52
C GLN A 77 -15.64 39.98 -10.19
N ILE A 78 -15.91 38.73 -9.79
CA ILE A 78 -15.57 37.49 -10.50
C ILE A 78 -16.31 37.41 -11.85
N LYS A 79 -15.60 37.10 -12.94
CA LYS A 79 -16.15 36.29 -14.04
C LYS A 79 -15.06 35.54 -14.81
N ALA A 80 -15.42 34.36 -15.30
CA ALA A 80 -14.53 33.42 -15.99
C ALA A 80 -14.05 33.93 -17.36
N ASP A 81 -12.78 33.65 -17.69
CA ASP A 81 -12.44 32.59 -18.65
C ASP A 81 -10.92 32.33 -18.61
N LEU A 82 -10.50 31.06 -18.47
CA LEU A 82 -9.15 30.61 -18.77
C LEU A 82 -9.12 29.09 -18.87
N GLU A 83 -9.00 28.60 -20.10
CA GLU A 83 -8.75 27.20 -20.41
C GLU A 83 -7.45 26.73 -19.74
N SER A 84 -7.51 25.60 -19.03
CA SER A 84 -6.32 24.81 -18.72
C SER A 84 -6.53 23.41 -19.29
N THR A 85 -6.02 23.18 -20.50
CA THR A 85 -5.95 21.85 -21.11
C THR A 85 -4.89 21.00 -20.42
N ALA A 86 -5.33 20.10 -19.55
CA ALA A 86 -4.61 18.89 -19.17
C ALA A 86 -5.65 17.79 -18.92
N PRO A 87 -5.64 16.67 -19.67
CA PRO A 87 -6.53 15.56 -19.38
C PRO A 87 -5.93 14.73 -18.23
N GLU A 88 -6.48 14.87 -17.03
CA GLU A 88 -6.37 13.81 -16.01
C GLU A 88 -7.08 12.57 -16.57
N LYS A 89 -6.29 11.59 -16.99
CA LYS A 89 -6.77 10.40 -17.68
C LYS A 89 -7.20 9.34 -16.65
N GLN A 90 -8.25 9.66 -15.90
CA GLN A 90 -8.83 8.74 -14.92
C GLN A 90 -9.42 7.53 -15.65
N SER A 91 -9.10 6.32 -15.16
CA SER A 91 -9.66 5.07 -15.66
C SER A 91 -11.18 5.04 -15.49
N ASP A 92 -11.93 4.75 -16.57
CA ASP A 92 -13.40 4.55 -16.54
C ASP A 92 -13.84 3.26 -15.79
N ILE A 93 -12.91 2.57 -15.12
CA ILE A 93 -13.12 1.24 -14.54
C ILE A 93 -13.02 1.34 -13.02
N LEU A 94 -14.12 0.95 -12.36
CA LEU A 94 -14.19 0.92 -10.90
C LEU A 94 -13.54 -0.36 -10.37
N PHE A 95 -12.58 -0.24 -9.44
CA PHE A 95 -12.11 -1.39 -8.67
C PHE A 95 -13.15 -1.78 -7.61
N VAL A 96 -13.41 -3.08 -7.47
CA VAL A 96 -14.39 -3.63 -6.52
C VAL A 96 -13.78 -4.87 -5.85
N PRO A 97 -13.59 -4.88 -4.51
CA PRO A 97 -13.18 -6.08 -3.77
C PRO A 97 -14.18 -7.22 -3.92
N GLN A 98 -13.74 -8.47 -3.69
CA GLN A 98 -14.67 -9.60 -3.74
C GLN A 98 -15.72 -9.50 -2.63
N LYS A 99 -16.91 -10.07 -2.87
CA LYS A 99 -17.99 -10.11 -1.87
C LYS A 99 -17.53 -10.67 -0.53
N SER A 100 -16.74 -11.74 -0.53
CA SER A 100 -16.20 -12.34 0.70
C SER A 100 -15.15 -11.48 1.39
N GLU A 101 -14.52 -10.52 0.71
CA GLU A 101 -13.59 -9.56 1.34
C GLU A 101 -14.41 -8.50 2.08
N ILE A 102 -15.42 -7.93 1.41
CA ILE A 102 -16.37 -6.97 1.99
C ILE A 102 -17.12 -7.58 3.20
N GLU A 103 -17.59 -8.83 3.10
CA GLU A 103 -18.24 -9.55 4.20
C GLU A 103 -17.31 -9.80 5.41
N ASN A 104 -15.99 -9.75 5.22
CA ASN A 104 -14.99 -9.83 6.29
C ASN A 104 -14.46 -8.45 6.74
N GLY A 105 -15.06 -7.35 6.27
CA GLY A 105 -14.64 -5.98 6.61
C GLY A 105 -13.38 -5.49 5.88
N LEU A 106 -12.95 -6.20 4.83
CA LEU A 106 -11.83 -5.79 3.99
C LEU A 106 -12.32 -4.88 2.86
N THR A 107 -11.74 -3.69 2.78
CA THR A 107 -12.01 -2.67 1.76
C THR A 107 -10.69 -2.06 1.30
N VAL A 108 -10.73 -1.18 0.29
CA VAL A 108 -9.53 -0.43 -0.12
C VAL A 108 -9.03 0.50 0.98
N GLU A 109 -9.87 0.92 1.92
CA GLU A 109 -9.43 1.72 3.06
C GLU A 109 -8.76 0.87 4.16
N THR A 110 -9.04 -0.43 4.25
CA THR A 110 -8.63 -1.30 5.38
C THR A 110 -7.63 -2.41 5.04
N ASP A 111 -7.47 -2.80 3.77
CA ASP A 111 -6.57 -3.87 3.35
C ASP A 111 -5.51 -3.37 2.33
N THR A 112 -4.23 -3.52 2.68
CA THR A 112 -3.10 -3.01 1.88
C THR A 112 -2.90 -3.75 0.56
N VAL A 113 -3.43 -4.96 0.40
CA VAL A 113 -3.44 -5.66 -0.90
C VAL A 113 -4.50 -5.05 -1.80
N LEU A 114 -5.70 -4.78 -1.26
CA LEU A 114 -6.76 -4.11 -2.02
C LEU A 114 -6.33 -2.70 -2.47
N GLN A 115 -5.63 -1.95 -1.63
CA GLN A 115 -5.01 -0.64 -1.99
C GLN A 115 -4.06 -0.75 -3.19
N GLN A 116 -3.13 -1.71 -3.15
CA GLN A 116 -2.16 -1.89 -4.23
C GLN A 116 -2.84 -2.30 -5.54
N ILE A 117 -3.86 -3.15 -5.48
CA ILE A 117 -4.59 -3.59 -6.67
C ILE A 117 -5.45 -2.43 -7.22
N GLU A 118 -6.12 -1.64 -6.37
CA GLU A 118 -6.84 -0.44 -6.80
C GLU A 118 -5.91 0.55 -7.51
N LYS A 119 -4.75 0.83 -6.91
CA LYS A 119 -3.73 1.70 -7.51
C LYS A 119 -3.31 1.21 -8.91
N LEU A 120 -3.06 -0.10 -9.07
CA LEU A 120 -2.77 -0.70 -10.38
C LEU A 120 -3.92 -0.56 -11.40
N VAL A 121 -5.18 -0.52 -10.95
CA VAL A 121 -6.35 -0.25 -11.82
C VAL A 121 -6.46 1.23 -12.20
N MET A 122 -6.14 2.14 -11.28
CA MET A 122 -6.18 3.59 -11.50
C MET A 122 -5.05 4.08 -12.41
N GLU A 123 -3.84 3.54 -12.26
CA GLU A 123 -2.65 3.92 -13.03
C GLU A 123 -2.60 3.26 -14.43
N ALA A 124 -3.49 2.31 -14.72
CA ALA A 124 -3.52 1.59 -15.98
C ALA A 124 -4.09 2.45 -17.13
N ASP A 125 -3.20 2.89 -18.02
CA ASP A 125 -3.46 3.75 -19.19
C ASP A 125 -4.63 3.28 -20.08
N ASN A 126 -4.86 1.96 -20.17
CA ASN A 126 -6.02 1.30 -20.77
C ASN A 126 -6.14 -0.12 -20.20
N LEU A 127 -7.05 -0.33 -19.24
CA LEU A 127 -7.29 -1.66 -18.66
C LEU A 127 -8.46 -2.37 -19.36
N GLY A 128 -8.26 -3.63 -19.76
CA GLY A 128 -9.30 -4.44 -20.41
C GLY A 128 -9.57 -4.12 -21.88
N ILE A 129 -10.21 -5.05 -22.58
CA ILE A 129 -10.61 -4.93 -23.99
C ILE A 129 -12.12 -4.60 -24.06
N ALA A 130 -12.51 -3.58 -24.81
CA ALA A 130 -13.91 -3.14 -24.91
C ALA A 130 -14.85 -4.25 -25.45
N ASN A 131 -16.00 -4.42 -24.80
CA ASN A 131 -16.98 -5.49 -25.04
C ASN A 131 -16.47 -6.92 -24.73
N ASP A 132 -15.43 -7.05 -23.90
CA ASP A 132 -14.87 -8.35 -23.50
C ASP A 132 -14.62 -8.43 -21.99
N VAL A 133 -14.28 -9.63 -21.51
CA VAL A 133 -13.76 -9.87 -20.15
C VAL A 133 -12.28 -10.22 -20.25
N SER A 134 -11.44 -9.40 -19.64
CA SER A 134 -9.98 -9.55 -19.67
C SER A 134 -9.43 -10.01 -18.32
N LEU A 135 -8.32 -10.75 -18.33
CA LEU A 135 -7.63 -11.22 -17.13
C LEU A 135 -6.15 -10.86 -17.20
N TYR A 136 -5.64 -10.17 -16.18
CA TYR A 136 -4.25 -9.73 -16.10
C TYR A 136 -3.58 -10.27 -14.84
N PHE A 137 -2.33 -10.72 -14.94
CA PHE A 137 -1.51 -10.96 -13.76
C PHE A 137 -0.93 -9.63 -13.27
N THR A 138 -1.04 -9.35 -11.98
CA THR A 138 -0.57 -8.07 -11.42
C THR A 138 0.94 -8.01 -11.23
N GLY A 139 1.61 -9.18 -11.19
CA GLY A 139 2.96 -9.33 -10.65
C GLY A 139 2.99 -9.59 -9.14
N LEU A 140 1.91 -9.31 -8.41
CA LEU A 140 1.80 -9.48 -6.97
C LEU A 140 1.36 -10.91 -6.60
N TYR A 141 1.75 -11.34 -5.41
CA TYR A 141 1.33 -12.62 -4.84
C TYR A 141 1.27 -12.57 -3.30
N LEU A 142 0.39 -13.41 -2.75
CA LEU A 142 0.22 -13.59 -1.31
C LEU A 142 0.93 -14.86 -0.90
N ASP A 143 2.03 -14.74 -0.18
CA ASP A 143 2.76 -15.89 0.34
C ASP A 143 2.28 -16.24 1.76
N ASN A 144 2.03 -17.51 2.02
CA ASN A 144 1.86 -18.06 3.35
C ASN A 144 2.70 -19.32 3.43
N ASN A 145 3.19 -19.65 4.62
CA ASN A 145 4.06 -20.80 4.87
C ASN A 145 3.64 -22.08 4.12
N ASP A 146 2.32 -22.33 3.97
CA ASP A 146 1.78 -23.47 3.24
C ASP A 146 1.00 -23.11 1.95
N ARG A 147 0.74 -21.82 1.66
CA ARG A 147 -0.10 -21.39 0.50
C ARG A 147 0.38 -20.09 -0.15
N THR A 148 0.88 -20.19 -1.38
CA THR A 148 1.15 -19.03 -2.24
C THR A 148 -0.02 -18.80 -3.19
N ASP A 149 -0.60 -17.60 -3.24
CA ASP A 149 -1.66 -17.22 -4.17
C ASP A 149 -1.19 -16.12 -5.12
N ALA A 150 -1.20 -16.38 -6.42
CA ALA A 150 -0.95 -15.36 -7.44
C ALA A 150 -2.15 -14.41 -7.55
N ILE A 151 -1.90 -13.10 -7.63
CA ILE A 151 -2.94 -12.08 -7.74
C ILE A 151 -3.15 -11.69 -9.20
N PHE A 152 -4.38 -11.85 -9.66
CA PHE A 152 -4.87 -11.39 -10.96
C PHE A 152 -5.92 -10.29 -10.77
N ILE A 153 -6.14 -9.50 -11.82
CA ILE A 153 -7.31 -8.63 -11.95
C ILE A 153 -8.15 -9.19 -13.10
N ILE A 154 -9.44 -9.45 -12.84
CA ILE A 154 -10.44 -9.72 -13.87
C ILE A 154 -11.25 -8.45 -14.13
N VAL A 155 -11.42 -8.10 -15.40
CA VAL A 155 -11.97 -6.81 -15.83
C VAL A 155 -13.14 -7.07 -16.78
N ASN A 156 -14.30 -6.52 -16.47
CA ASN A 156 -15.49 -6.63 -17.33
C ASN A 156 -15.74 -5.31 -18.06
N ARG A 157 -15.53 -5.30 -19.37
CA ARG A 157 -15.83 -4.16 -20.26
C ARG A 157 -17.03 -4.43 -21.17
N THR A 158 -17.87 -5.39 -20.79
CA THR A 158 -19.19 -5.64 -21.40
C THR A 158 -20.28 -4.81 -20.73
N ASP A 159 -21.48 -4.82 -21.30
CA ASP A 159 -22.70 -4.25 -20.74
C ASP A 159 -23.44 -5.20 -19.78
N LYS A 160 -22.86 -6.36 -19.44
CA LYS A 160 -23.52 -7.42 -18.68
C LYS A 160 -22.93 -7.63 -17.29
N SER A 161 -23.79 -7.66 -16.29
CA SER A 161 -23.48 -8.11 -14.93
C SER A 161 -23.34 -9.63 -14.91
N MET A 162 -22.19 -10.16 -14.48
CA MET A 162 -21.88 -11.59 -14.56
C MET A 162 -21.70 -12.24 -13.19
N LYS A 163 -22.26 -13.42 -12.99
CA LYS A 163 -22.12 -14.20 -11.76
C LYS A 163 -21.90 -15.69 -12.04
N ASN A 164 -21.45 -16.44 -11.03
CA ASN A 164 -21.16 -17.88 -11.12
C ASN A 164 -20.22 -18.23 -12.29
N VAL A 165 -19.27 -17.33 -12.57
CA VAL A 165 -18.35 -17.38 -13.72
C VAL A 165 -17.49 -18.64 -13.68
N LYS A 166 -17.31 -19.28 -14.83
CA LYS A 166 -16.50 -20.48 -15.04
C LYS A 166 -15.59 -20.27 -16.23
N PHE A 167 -14.34 -20.68 -16.12
CA PHE A 167 -13.36 -20.61 -17.21
C PHE A 167 -12.25 -21.63 -17.01
N SER A 168 -11.41 -21.81 -18.02
CA SER A 168 -10.16 -22.57 -17.94
C SER A 168 -8.99 -21.62 -18.16
N LEU A 169 -7.99 -21.66 -17.29
CA LEU A 169 -6.82 -20.79 -17.35
C LEU A 169 -5.57 -21.58 -17.77
N THR A 170 -4.85 -21.04 -18.74
CA THR A 170 -3.43 -21.33 -18.94
C THR A 170 -2.61 -20.14 -18.46
N PHE A 171 -1.63 -20.39 -17.60
CA PHE A 171 -0.73 -19.38 -17.05
C PHE A 171 0.67 -19.97 -16.89
N GLY A 172 1.69 -19.23 -17.32
CA GLY A 172 3.08 -19.65 -17.27
C GLY A 172 4.00 -18.55 -17.77
N SER A 173 5.28 -18.89 -17.94
CA SER A 173 6.28 -18.04 -18.57
C SER A 173 6.21 -18.15 -20.10
N ALA A 174 6.71 -17.13 -20.79
CA ALA A 174 6.74 -17.06 -22.25
C ALA A 174 7.66 -18.12 -22.89
N ASP A 175 8.67 -18.62 -22.15
CA ASP A 175 9.56 -19.72 -22.56
C ASP A 175 8.86 -21.09 -22.62
N GLY A 176 7.65 -21.21 -22.05
CA GLY A 176 6.80 -22.39 -22.13
C GLY A 176 6.62 -23.17 -20.83
N GLN A 177 7.24 -22.77 -19.71
CA GLN A 177 6.97 -23.41 -18.41
C GLN A 177 5.60 -22.95 -17.87
N MET A 178 4.77 -23.88 -17.40
CA MET A 178 3.38 -23.60 -17.04
C MET A 178 3.10 -23.82 -15.55
N LEU A 179 2.52 -22.82 -14.91
CA LEU A 179 1.93 -22.91 -13.57
C LEU A 179 0.54 -23.57 -13.64
N PHE A 180 -0.24 -23.20 -14.65
CA PHE A 180 -1.56 -23.78 -14.93
C PHE A 180 -1.66 -24.12 -16.42
N GLU A 181 -2.09 -25.34 -16.75
CA GLU A 181 -2.41 -25.75 -18.13
C GLU A 181 -3.91 -26.02 -18.26
N ASN A 182 -4.65 -25.09 -18.88
CA ASN A 182 -6.09 -25.18 -19.10
C ASN A 182 -6.91 -25.56 -17.83
N LYS A 183 -6.42 -25.15 -16.65
CA LYS A 183 -6.96 -25.53 -15.34
C LYS A 183 -8.33 -24.87 -15.11
N PRO A 184 -9.39 -25.63 -14.80
CA PRO A 184 -10.73 -25.07 -14.63
C PRO A 184 -10.87 -24.32 -13.30
N TYR A 185 -11.54 -23.17 -13.35
CA TYR A 185 -11.88 -22.32 -12.21
C TYR A 185 -13.37 -21.97 -12.21
N GLN A 186 -13.92 -21.77 -11.01
CA GLN A 186 -15.29 -21.29 -10.80
C GLN A 186 -15.29 -20.19 -9.74
N LEU A 187 -15.83 -19.03 -10.11
CA LEU A 187 -16.03 -17.87 -9.26
C LEU A 187 -17.50 -17.84 -8.83
N ALA A 188 -17.81 -18.44 -7.68
CA ALA A 188 -19.16 -18.53 -7.16
C ALA A 188 -19.65 -17.16 -6.65
N GLU A 189 -20.88 -16.78 -7.00
CA GLU A 189 -21.53 -15.51 -6.60
C GLU A 189 -21.46 -15.27 -5.08
N LYS A 190 -21.56 -16.33 -4.29
CA LYS A 190 -21.53 -16.26 -2.82
C LYS A 190 -20.22 -15.69 -2.27
N SER A 191 -19.07 -16.02 -2.86
CA SER A 191 -17.75 -15.62 -2.36
C SER A 191 -17.08 -14.55 -3.21
N PHE A 192 -17.23 -14.64 -4.53
CA PHE A 192 -16.65 -13.69 -5.47
C PHE A 192 -17.51 -12.42 -5.58
N GLY A 193 -18.83 -12.57 -5.65
CA GLY A 193 -19.78 -11.48 -5.93
C GLY A 193 -20.29 -11.51 -7.36
N VAL A 194 -20.78 -10.35 -7.83
CA VAL A 194 -21.17 -10.10 -9.21
C VAL A 194 -20.10 -9.23 -9.85
N LEU A 195 -19.62 -9.64 -11.02
CA LEU A 195 -18.69 -8.86 -11.83
C LEU A 195 -19.51 -7.91 -12.71
N GLU A 196 -19.71 -6.69 -12.22
CA GLU A 196 -20.55 -5.67 -12.84
C GLU A 196 -19.91 -5.03 -14.09
N PRO A 197 -20.69 -4.42 -15.00
CA PRO A 197 -20.17 -3.67 -16.14
C PRO A 197 -19.17 -2.58 -15.75
N ASN A 198 -18.06 -2.48 -16.48
CA ASN A 198 -16.95 -1.55 -16.25
C ASN A 198 -16.34 -1.65 -14.84
N THR A 199 -16.23 -2.87 -14.30
CA THR A 199 -15.52 -3.12 -13.03
C THR A 199 -14.27 -3.99 -13.22
N ALA A 200 -13.34 -3.83 -12.29
CA ALA A 200 -12.17 -4.66 -12.09
C ALA A 200 -12.24 -5.28 -10.69
N MET A 201 -12.06 -6.60 -10.59
CA MET A 201 -12.10 -7.33 -9.32
C MET A 201 -10.81 -8.14 -9.12
N PRO A 202 -10.31 -8.27 -7.88
CA PRO A 202 -9.12 -9.06 -7.60
C PRO A 202 -9.46 -10.56 -7.68
N LEU A 203 -8.51 -11.37 -8.14
CA LEU A 203 -8.65 -12.82 -8.23
C LEU A 203 -7.39 -13.51 -7.70
N TYR A 204 -7.56 -14.33 -6.65
CA TYR A 204 -6.46 -15.04 -5.99
C TYR A 204 -6.43 -16.50 -6.44
N LEU A 205 -5.37 -16.91 -7.13
CA LEU A 205 -5.21 -18.26 -7.63
C LEU A 205 -4.06 -18.98 -6.92
N THR A 206 -4.37 -19.99 -6.13
CA THR A 206 -3.37 -20.78 -5.40
C THR A 206 -2.44 -21.53 -6.35
N ILE A 207 -1.14 -21.38 -6.07
CA ILE A 207 0.01 -21.97 -6.75
C ILE A 207 0.49 -23.17 -5.92
N ASP A 208 0.83 -24.28 -6.58
CA ASP A 208 1.40 -25.43 -5.90
C ASP A 208 2.82 -25.07 -5.41
N GLN A 209 3.18 -25.42 -4.17
CA GLN A 209 4.44 -24.98 -3.55
C GLN A 209 5.70 -25.37 -4.35
N LYS A 210 5.66 -26.49 -5.09
CA LYS A 210 6.73 -26.93 -6.00
C LYS A 210 7.00 -25.98 -7.17
N ASP A 211 6.02 -25.15 -7.54
CA ASP A 211 6.10 -24.24 -8.68
C ASP A 211 6.23 -22.77 -8.22
N LYS A 212 6.47 -22.54 -6.92
CA LYS A 212 6.63 -21.21 -6.34
C LYS A 212 7.77 -20.42 -7.00
N ASP A 213 8.92 -21.05 -7.23
CA ASP A 213 10.08 -20.39 -7.84
C ASP A 213 9.78 -19.91 -9.28
N LEU A 214 8.96 -20.64 -10.02
CA LEU A 214 8.48 -20.23 -11.35
C LEU A 214 7.54 -19.01 -11.26
N LEU A 215 6.67 -18.93 -10.24
CA LEU A 215 5.89 -17.72 -9.99
C LEU A 215 6.79 -16.51 -9.68
N LEU A 216 7.81 -16.69 -8.84
CA LEU A 216 8.79 -15.64 -8.52
C LEU A 216 9.53 -15.15 -9.77
N GLN A 217 9.94 -16.07 -10.64
CA GLN A 217 10.54 -15.74 -11.92
C GLN A 217 9.58 -14.93 -12.81
N ILE A 218 8.35 -15.41 -13.02
CA ILE A 218 7.35 -14.72 -13.86
C ILE A 218 7.01 -13.32 -13.32
N SER A 219 6.84 -13.19 -11.99
CA SER A 219 6.63 -11.91 -11.29
C SER A 219 7.77 -10.91 -11.55
N LYS A 220 9.03 -11.38 -11.51
CA LYS A 220 10.22 -10.56 -11.71
C LYS A 220 10.47 -10.20 -13.19
N GLU A 221 10.29 -11.16 -14.10
CA GLU A 221 10.66 -11.02 -15.51
C GLU A 221 9.57 -10.35 -16.36
N ARG A 222 8.31 -10.39 -15.89
CA ARG A 222 7.13 -9.86 -16.61
C ARG A 222 7.01 -10.39 -18.04
N GLN A 223 7.36 -11.66 -18.20
CA GLN A 223 7.21 -12.44 -19.42
C GLN A 223 6.20 -13.56 -19.21
N GLU A 224 4.99 -13.19 -18.77
CA GLU A 224 3.86 -14.10 -18.62
C GLU A 224 3.19 -14.47 -19.96
N LYS A 225 2.68 -15.70 -20.02
CA LYS A 225 1.70 -16.15 -21.01
C LYS A 225 0.40 -16.48 -20.27
N ILE A 226 -0.65 -15.73 -20.58
CA ILE A 226 -2.01 -15.91 -20.03
C ILE A 226 -2.95 -16.25 -21.18
N ALA A 227 -3.80 -17.26 -21.00
CA ALA A 227 -4.93 -17.53 -21.90
C ALA A 227 -6.15 -18.02 -21.11
N VAL A 228 -7.30 -17.38 -21.36
CA VAL A 228 -8.60 -17.74 -20.78
C VAL A 228 -9.42 -18.45 -21.85
N ASN A 229 -9.81 -19.70 -21.57
CA ASN A 229 -10.63 -20.54 -22.43
C ASN A 229 -11.97 -20.84 -21.77
N SER A 230 -12.96 -21.25 -22.57
CA SER A 230 -14.24 -21.79 -22.07
C SER A 230 -14.99 -20.88 -21.08
N PHE A 231 -14.85 -19.55 -21.25
CA PHE A 231 -15.49 -18.56 -20.37
C PHE A 231 -17.01 -18.66 -20.47
N ASN A 232 -17.68 -18.79 -19.32
CA ASN A 232 -19.11 -19.03 -19.21
C ASN A 232 -19.64 -18.41 -17.91
N TYR A 233 -20.85 -17.87 -17.90
CA TYR A 233 -21.41 -17.14 -16.76
C TYR A 233 -22.93 -17.23 -16.73
N GLU A 234 -23.49 -16.92 -15.57
CA GLU A 234 -24.90 -16.60 -15.41
C GLU A 234 -25.04 -15.08 -15.43
N GLU A 235 -26.02 -14.55 -16.16
CA GLU A 235 -26.30 -13.12 -16.18
C GLU A 235 -27.01 -12.74 -14.87
N ALA A 236 -26.49 -11.73 -14.16
CA ALA A 236 -27.14 -11.19 -12.99
C ALA A 236 -28.25 -10.23 -13.44
N ASN A 237 -29.51 -10.65 -13.32
CA ASN A 237 -30.65 -9.79 -13.65
C ASN A 237 -30.60 -8.51 -12.80
N SER A 238 -30.32 -7.38 -13.44
CA SER A 238 -30.70 -6.08 -12.89
C SER A 238 -32.22 -6.00 -12.81
N GLU A 239 -32.78 -6.13 -11.61
CA GLU A 239 -34.19 -5.79 -11.35
C GLU A 239 -34.35 -4.27 -11.46
N ASN A 240 -34.55 -3.79 -12.69
CA ASN A 240 -34.84 -2.40 -12.99
C ASN A 240 -36.36 -2.21 -13.08
N PRO A 241 -37.05 -1.65 -12.07
CA PRO A 241 -38.51 -1.62 -12.01
C PRO A 241 -39.09 -0.47 -12.83
N HIS A 242 -38.98 -0.57 -14.16
CA HIS A 242 -39.66 0.36 -15.08
C HIS A 242 -40.51 -0.33 -16.15
N SER A 243 -41.82 -0.29 -15.87
CA SER A 243 -42.94 -0.36 -16.81
C SER A 243 -43.20 -1.68 -17.55
N SER A 244 -44.23 -2.40 -17.09
CA SER A 244 -45.42 -2.60 -17.94
C SER A 244 -46.66 -2.96 -17.12
N SER A 245 -47.83 -2.64 -17.67
CA SER A 245 -49.13 -2.61 -16.99
C SER A 245 -49.97 -3.86 -17.19
N SER A 246 -50.56 -4.38 -16.11
CA SER A 246 -51.92 -4.96 -16.07
C SER A 246 -52.31 -5.15 -14.59
N SER A 247 -53.20 -4.34 -14.00
CA SER A 247 -54.67 -4.31 -14.17
C SER A 247 -55.40 -5.51 -13.54
N GLN A 248 -56.10 -5.23 -12.42
CA GLN A 248 -57.27 -5.98 -11.88
C GLN A 248 -56.96 -7.41 -11.34
N ASN A 249 -57.61 -7.99 -10.32
CA ASN A 249 -58.75 -7.65 -9.42
C ASN A 249 -58.70 -8.65 -8.21
N ASP A 250 -59.35 -8.53 -7.05
CA ASP A 250 -60.08 -7.45 -6.32
C ASP A 250 -60.40 -7.95 -4.87
N THR A 251 -60.82 -7.06 -3.97
CA THR A 251 -61.49 -7.30 -2.66
C THR A 251 -60.79 -8.11 -1.53
N GLY A 252 -60.86 -7.57 -0.30
CA GLY A 252 -60.44 -8.27 0.92
C GLY A 252 -60.61 -7.47 2.22
N ILE A 253 -61.78 -6.86 2.45
CA ILE A 253 -62.06 -6.07 3.67
C ILE A 253 -62.23 -6.97 4.89
N THR A 254 -61.50 -6.68 5.98
CA THR A 254 -61.98 -6.86 7.35
C THR A 254 -61.33 -5.86 8.30
N ALA A 255 -62.07 -5.41 9.31
CA ALA A 255 -61.67 -4.37 10.26
C ALA A 255 -61.72 -4.88 11.72
N GLY A 256 -61.10 -4.12 12.63
CA GLY A 256 -61.03 -4.40 14.07
C GLY A 256 -59.67 -4.96 14.49
N GLU A 257 -59.13 -4.66 15.67
CA GLU A 257 -59.59 -3.74 16.73
C GLU A 257 -58.39 -3.37 17.63
N ASP A 258 -58.59 -2.50 18.62
CA ASP A 258 -57.53 -1.97 19.51
C ASP A 258 -56.66 -3.03 20.22
N SER A 259 -55.38 -2.72 20.41
CA SER A 259 -54.73 -2.95 21.71
C SER A 259 -53.53 -2.03 21.94
N SER A 260 -53.50 -1.42 23.12
CA SER A 260 -52.50 -0.47 23.57
C SER A 260 -51.30 -1.11 24.28
N SER A 261 -50.19 -0.36 24.32
CA SER A 261 -49.11 -0.41 25.34
C SER A 261 -48.33 -1.71 25.56
N ALA A 262 -47.01 -1.64 25.34
CA ALA A 262 -46.06 -1.54 26.45
C ALA A 262 -44.72 -0.98 25.97
N SER A 263 -44.12 -0.10 26.78
CA SER A 263 -42.79 0.46 26.58
C SER A 263 -41.73 -0.35 27.32
N GLU A 264 -40.66 -0.75 26.64
CA GLU A 264 -39.39 -1.10 27.31
C GLU A 264 -38.25 -0.30 26.70
N SER A 265 -37.79 0.70 27.47
CA SER A 265 -36.60 1.48 27.18
C SER A 265 -35.36 0.70 27.61
N SER A 266 -34.71 0.01 26.68
CA SER A 266 -33.37 -0.55 26.89
C SER A 266 -32.32 0.53 26.66
N SER A 267 -31.77 1.07 27.74
CA SER A 267 -30.64 1.99 27.72
C SER A 267 -29.35 1.25 27.36
N SER A 268 -29.08 1.03 26.07
CA SER A 268 -27.72 0.70 25.63
C SER A 268 -26.87 1.97 25.69
N SER A 269 -25.95 2.02 26.65
CA SER A 269 -24.91 3.04 26.70
C SER A 269 -24.01 2.90 25.48
N SER A 270 -24.27 3.69 24.43
CA SER A 270 -23.37 3.86 23.31
C SER A 270 -22.09 4.50 23.83
N ALA A 271 -21.09 3.68 24.12
CA ALA A 271 -19.71 4.16 24.19
C ALA A 271 -19.37 4.64 22.78
N THR A 272 -19.33 5.96 22.59
CA THR A 272 -18.75 6.55 21.39
C THR A 272 -17.28 6.14 21.33
N GLU A 273 -16.94 5.30 20.37
CA GLU A 273 -15.55 5.05 19.99
C GLU A 273 -14.94 6.38 19.57
N GLN A 274 -14.17 6.97 20.49
CA GLN A 274 -13.61 8.30 20.32
C GLN A 274 -12.34 8.19 19.48
N LYS A 275 -12.53 8.02 18.15
CA LYS A 275 -11.46 7.97 17.15
C LYS A 275 -10.47 9.12 17.40
N SER A 276 -9.20 8.79 17.61
CA SER A 276 -8.17 9.77 17.97
C SER A 276 -7.80 10.63 16.76
N ASP A 277 -8.21 11.90 16.80
CA ASP A 277 -7.99 12.91 15.76
C ASP A 277 -6.57 13.51 15.85
N LEU A 278 -5.55 12.65 15.79
CA LEU A 278 -4.13 13.02 15.85
C LEU A 278 -3.56 13.07 14.43
N PRO A 279 -3.09 14.24 13.94
CA PRO A 279 -2.51 14.34 12.60
C PRO A 279 -1.16 13.61 12.49
N LEU A 280 -0.96 12.95 11.34
CA LEU A 280 0.37 12.52 10.91
C LEU A 280 1.14 13.75 10.40
N VAL A 281 2.30 14.01 11.00
CA VAL A 281 3.24 15.05 10.58
C VAL A 281 4.50 14.36 10.01
N PRO A 282 4.86 14.59 8.74
CA PRO A 282 6.10 14.07 8.16
C PRO A 282 7.33 14.68 8.84
N GLN A 283 8.45 13.98 8.80
CA GLN A 283 9.74 14.48 9.31
C GLN A 283 10.19 15.72 8.54
N LYS A 284 11.01 16.55 9.18
CA LYS A 284 11.53 17.78 8.56
C LYS A 284 12.30 17.51 7.25
N ASP A 285 13.15 16.48 7.21
CA ASP A 285 13.83 16.05 6.00
C ASP A 285 12.84 15.61 4.90
N GLU A 286 11.74 14.95 5.25
CA GLU A 286 10.73 14.50 4.28
C GLU A 286 10.06 15.71 3.61
N LEU A 287 9.66 16.71 4.41
CA LEU A 287 9.09 17.98 3.93
C LEU A 287 10.07 18.78 3.06
N GLU A 288 11.36 18.80 3.41
CA GLU A 288 12.39 19.49 2.61
C GLU A 288 12.62 18.84 1.23
N HIS A 289 12.30 17.55 1.09
CA HIS A 289 12.30 16.84 -0.21
C HIS A 289 10.94 16.86 -0.92
N GLY A 290 9.91 17.48 -0.33
CA GLY A 290 8.56 17.60 -0.91
C GLY A 290 7.64 16.40 -0.68
N TYR A 291 8.00 15.49 0.23
CA TYR A 291 7.15 14.38 0.65
C TYR A 291 6.13 14.87 1.67
N THR A 292 4.84 14.71 1.36
CA THR A 292 3.70 15.03 2.23
C THR A 292 2.76 13.84 2.31
N VAL A 293 1.77 13.87 3.19
CA VAL A 293 0.75 12.81 3.29
C VAL A 293 -0.06 12.69 1.99
N GLU A 294 -0.14 13.75 1.18
CA GLU A 294 -0.79 13.75 -0.13
C GLU A 294 0.14 13.28 -1.27
N SER A 295 1.45 13.55 -1.21
CA SER A 295 2.39 13.25 -2.30
C SER A 295 3.14 11.92 -2.17
N ASP A 296 3.34 11.41 -0.94
CA ASP A 296 4.17 10.24 -0.69
C ASP A 296 3.34 8.98 -0.34
N PRO A 297 3.48 7.88 -1.10
CA PRO A 297 2.74 6.64 -0.85
C PRO A 297 3.03 5.96 0.50
N VAL A 298 4.22 6.15 1.08
CA VAL A 298 4.57 5.57 2.38
C VAL A 298 3.83 6.31 3.49
N LEU A 299 3.83 7.65 3.44
CA LEU A 299 3.07 8.50 4.37
C LEU A 299 1.55 8.26 4.26
N GLN A 300 1.02 8.05 3.05
CA GLN A 300 -0.38 7.63 2.83
C GLN A 300 -0.70 6.30 3.53
N ASN A 301 0.16 5.28 3.38
CA ASN A 301 -0.02 3.98 4.04
C ASN A 301 0.02 4.11 5.57
N ILE A 302 0.93 4.94 6.11
CA ILE A 302 1.01 5.21 7.55
C ILE A 302 -0.27 5.91 8.05
N GLN A 303 -0.79 6.89 7.31
CA GLN A 303 -2.05 7.56 7.63
C GLN A 303 -3.25 6.58 7.58
N SER A 304 -3.25 5.60 6.67
CA SER A 304 -4.25 4.51 6.66
C SER A 304 -4.16 3.64 7.93
N VAL A 305 -2.96 3.20 8.33
CA VAL A 305 -2.75 2.44 9.58
C VAL A 305 -3.23 3.22 10.81
N ILE A 306 -2.94 4.53 10.87
CA ILE A 306 -3.43 5.44 11.90
C ILE A 306 -4.97 5.50 11.89
N ASN A 307 -5.57 5.73 10.72
CA ASN A 307 -7.02 5.87 10.58
C ASN A 307 -7.81 4.59 10.90
N ASN A 308 -7.16 3.42 10.87
CA ASN A 308 -7.76 2.11 11.11
C ASN A 308 -7.50 1.55 12.52
N THR A 309 -6.67 2.22 13.33
CA THR A 309 -6.39 1.81 14.71
C THR A 309 -7.37 2.51 15.66
N SER A 310 -8.09 1.75 16.50
CA SER A 310 -9.15 2.29 17.36
C SER A 310 -8.65 3.16 18.52
N GLU A 311 -7.41 2.95 18.97
CA GLU A 311 -6.77 3.72 20.04
C GLU A 311 -5.27 3.87 19.75
N ILE A 312 -4.80 5.13 19.63
CA ILE A 312 -3.39 5.45 19.37
C ILE A 312 -2.82 6.27 20.53
N GLY A 313 -1.88 5.65 21.23
CA GLY A 313 -1.15 6.24 22.36
C GLY A 313 -2.01 6.51 23.60
N ILE A 314 -1.33 6.85 24.70
CA ILE A 314 -1.94 7.05 26.02
C ILE A 314 -1.85 8.54 26.38
N GLU A 315 -2.92 9.11 26.95
CA GLU A 315 -2.95 10.52 27.34
C GLU A 315 -1.93 10.82 28.46
N ASN A 316 -1.19 11.92 28.33
CA ASN A 316 -0.04 12.31 29.15
C ASN A 316 1.22 11.44 28.95
N ASP A 317 1.29 10.63 27.90
CA ASP A 317 2.41 9.72 27.64
C ASP A 317 2.93 9.83 26.18
N ILE A 318 4.04 9.14 25.91
CA ILE A 318 4.57 8.89 24.58
C ILE A 318 4.34 7.43 24.25
N ALA A 319 3.78 7.15 23.08
CA ALA A 319 3.69 5.78 22.58
C ALA A 319 4.48 5.60 21.30
N ILE A 320 5.05 4.42 21.11
CA ILE A 320 5.66 4.00 19.86
C ILE A 320 4.95 2.74 19.40
N HIS A 321 4.50 2.72 18.13
CA HIS A 321 3.79 1.60 17.53
C HIS A 321 4.47 1.12 16.27
N TYR A 322 4.68 -0.19 16.15
CA TYR A 322 5.11 -0.79 14.88
C TYR A 322 3.94 -0.81 13.90
N THR A 323 4.11 -0.25 12.71
CA THR A 323 3.01 -0.14 11.73
C THR A 323 2.74 -1.43 10.95
N GLY A 324 3.71 -2.37 10.95
CA GLY A 324 3.70 -3.51 10.03
C GLY A 324 4.24 -3.20 8.64
N LEU A 325 4.50 -1.93 8.33
CA LEU A 325 5.08 -1.48 7.07
C LEU A 325 6.61 -1.47 7.16
N TYR A 326 7.24 -1.56 5.99
CA TYR A 326 8.68 -1.42 5.81
C TYR A 326 8.99 -0.57 4.58
N LEU A 327 10.19 -0.02 4.53
CA LEU A 327 10.71 0.76 3.40
C LEU A 327 12.00 0.12 2.90
N ASP A 328 11.99 -0.38 1.67
CA ASP A 328 13.21 -0.84 0.98
C ASP A 328 14.00 0.36 0.48
N GLN A 329 15.19 0.59 1.05
CA GLN A 329 16.10 1.65 0.64
C GLN A 329 17.31 1.03 -0.08
N LYS A 330 17.37 1.15 -1.40
CA LYS A 330 18.39 0.54 -2.30
C LYS A 330 19.85 0.58 -1.82
N GLU A 331 20.24 1.61 -1.04
CA GLU A 331 21.60 1.78 -0.50
C GLU A 331 21.71 1.60 1.03
N LYS A 332 20.58 1.58 1.75
CA LYS A 332 20.53 1.55 3.23
C LYS A 332 19.87 0.28 3.81
N GLY A 333 19.36 -0.60 2.95
CA GLY A 333 18.63 -1.82 3.30
C GLY A 333 17.17 -1.56 3.68
N THR A 334 16.49 -2.59 4.14
CA THR A 334 15.12 -2.49 4.68
C THR A 334 15.08 -1.71 5.99
N ALA A 335 14.18 -0.73 6.09
CA ALA A 335 13.83 -0.06 7.34
C ALA A 335 12.43 -0.44 7.81
N ALA A 336 12.28 -0.84 9.07
CA ALA A 336 10.98 -1.05 9.70
C ALA A 336 10.34 0.30 10.06
N ILE A 337 9.05 0.47 9.73
CA ILE A 337 8.33 1.71 9.96
C ILE A 337 7.57 1.64 11.28
N PHE A 338 7.88 2.57 12.17
CA PHE A 338 7.18 2.83 13.42
C PHE A 338 6.51 4.20 13.35
N ILE A 339 5.54 4.44 14.22
CA ILE A 339 5.03 5.77 14.52
C ILE A 339 5.32 6.12 15.98
N ILE A 340 5.75 7.36 16.23
CA ILE A 340 5.83 7.93 17.58
C ILE A 340 4.66 8.90 17.77
N VAL A 341 4.00 8.79 18.92
CA VAL A 341 2.77 9.49 19.28
C VAL A 341 3.06 10.32 20.53
N ASN A 342 2.89 11.64 20.45
CA ASN A 342 3.08 12.52 21.60
C ASN A 342 1.71 12.99 22.12
N ARG A 343 1.40 12.68 23.38
CA ARG A 343 0.19 13.18 24.07
C ARG A 343 0.55 13.78 25.44
N THR A 344 1.78 14.24 25.61
CA THR A 344 2.35 14.66 26.91
C THR A 344 2.05 16.11 27.32
N GLY A 345 1.50 16.93 26.41
CA GLY A 345 1.41 18.38 26.61
C GLY A 345 2.73 19.13 26.43
N ILE A 346 3.76 18.50 25.83
CA ILE A 346 5.11 19.05 25.69
C ILE A 346 5.67 18.77 24.29
N ASP A 347 6.08 19.81 23.58
CA ASP A 347 6.83 19.69 22.32
C ASP A 347 8.27 19.17 22.56
N MET A 348 8.67 18.16 21.80
CA MET A 348 9.95 17.46 21.97
C MET A 348 10.86 17.58 20.75
N LYS A 349 12.17 17.61 21.00
CA LYS A 349 13.21 17.65 19.97
C LYS A 349 14.48 16.94 20.45
N ASN A 350 15.41 16.68 19.52
CA ASN A 350 16.72 16.07 19.82
C ASN A 350 16.59 14.79 20.69
N MET A 351 15.63 13.93 20.30
CA MET A 351 15.24 12.77 21.09
C MET A 351 16.26 11.65 20.92
N ASN A 352 16.54 10.92 21.99
CA ASN A 352 17.36 9.72 21.98
C ASN A 352 16.53 8.55 22.47
N MET A 353 16.61 7.41 21.79
CA MET A 353 15.89 6.20 22.16
C MET A 353 16.76 4.96 22.01
N VAL A 354 16.52 3.99 22.89
CA VAL A 354 17.13 2.66 22.82
C VAL A 354 16.01 1.67 22.53
N VAL A 355 16.07 1.03 21.37
CA VAL A 355 15.01 0.16 20.86
C VAL A 355 15.51 -1.27 20.77
N SER A 356 14.74 -2.19 21.34
CA SER A 356 14.85 -3.62 21.08
C SER A 356 13.63 -4.07 20.28
N PHE A 357 13.84 -4.90 19.26
CA PHE A 357 12.80 -5.39 18.34
C PHE A 357 13.13 -6.83 17.96
N TRP A 358 12.20 -7.75 18.23
CA TRP A 358 12.41 -9.19 18.05
C TRP A 358 11.14 -9.89 17.57
N ASN A 359 11.27 -11.13 17.09
CA ASN A 359 10.13 -11.99 16.80
C ASN A 359 9.78 -12.93 17.97
N LYS A 360 8.62 -13.58 17.90
CA LYS A 360 8.17 -14.58 18.89
C LYS A 360 9.07 -15.82 19.04
N ASN A 361 10.02 -16.06 18.13
CA ASN A 361 11.03 -17.12 18.29
C ASN A 361 12.23 -16.66 19.14
N GLY A 362 12.36 -15.35 19.38
CA GLY A 362 13.47 -14.72 20.10
C GLY A 362 14.57 -14.15 19.20
N ASP A 363 14.40 -14.19 17.87
CA ASP A 363 15.36 -13.59 16.94
C ASP A 363 15.26 -12.07 17.03
N LYS A 364 16.36 -11.40 17.38
CA LYS A 364 16.40 -9.95 17.56
C LYS A 364 16.83 -9.26 16.27
N TYR A 365 15.91 -8.49 15.70
CA TYR A 365 16.20 -7.57 14.60
C TYR A 365 16.98 -6.35 15.08
N LEU A 366 16.65 -5.86 16.27
CA LEU A 366 17.37 -4.80 16.98
C LEU A 366 17.56 -5.26 18.43
N ASP A 367 18.79 -5.21 18.94
CA ASP A 367 19.10 -5.49 20.35
C ASP A 367 19.68 -4.24 21.01
N LYS A 368 18.83 -3.48 21.71
CA LYS A 368 19.20 -2.22 22.38
C LYS A 368 19.89 -1.22 21.45
N GLN A 369 19.41 -1.15 20.22
CA GLN A 369 19.96 -0.27 19.20
C GLN A 369 19.63 1.19 19.54
N LYS A 370 20.65 2.06 19.48
CA LYS A 370 20.49 3.48 19.79
C LYS A 370 20.12 4.27 18.55
N PHE A 371 19.10 5.12 18.66
CA PHE A 371 18.69 6.07 17.63
C PHE A 371 18.64 7.49 18.22
N THR A 372 19.04 8.47 17.42
CA THR A 372 19.00 9.90 17.75
C THR A 372 18.18 10.61 16.67
N LEU A 373 17.04 11.17 17.07
CA LEU A 373 16.10 11.91 16.24
C LEU A 373 16.36 13.42 16.45
N LYS A 374 17.20 13.99 15.61
CA LYS A 374 17.67 15.38 15.73
C LYS A 374 16.65 16.39 15.19
N GLU A 375 16.61 17.58 15.78
CA GLU A 375 15.73 18.69 15.34
C GLU A 375 15.98 19.12 13.89
N ASP A 376 17.21 19.02 13.41
CA ASP A 376 17.59 19.44 12.05
C ASP A 376 17.02 18.53 10.96
N THR A 377 16.92 17.22 11.21
CA THR A 377 16.45 16.22 10.24
C THR A 377 15.08 15.63 10.54
N PHE A 378 14.82 15.28 11.81
CA PHE A 378 13.53 14.73 12.25
C PHE A 378 12.48 15.83 12.42
N GLY A 379 12.89 17.01 12.87
CA GLY A 379 12.00 18.11 13.24
C GLY A 379 11.61 18.09 14.72
N ILE A 380 10.44 18.66 15.02
CA ILE A 380 9.88 18.78 16.38
C ILE A 380 8.65 17.88 16.46
N LEU A 381 8.62 17.01 17.46
CA LEU A 381 7.44 16.21 17.79
C LEU A 381 6.52 17.06 18.70
N GLU A 382 5.58 17.77 18.09
CA GLU A 382 4.65 18.66 18.80
C GLU A 382 3.60 17.86 19.61
N ASP A 383 3.01 18.48 20.64
CA ASP A 383 1.91 17.85 21.39
C ASP A 383 0.74 17.46 20.46
N LYS A 384 0.16 16.28 20.69
CA LYS A 384 -0.95 15.69 19.92
C LYS A 384 -0.65 15.48 18.44
N THR A 385 0.59 15.14 18.12
CA THR A 385 0.98 14.71 16.77
C THR A 385 1.46 13.25 16.75
N ILE A 386 1.39 12.67 15.56
CA ILE A 386 2.03 11.39 15.23
C ILE A 386 3.10 11.68 14.18
N MET A 387 4.31 11.13 14.34
CA MET A 387 5.35 11.23 13.30
C MET A 387 5.93 9.84 12.98
N PRO A 388 6.33 9.58 11.72
CA PRO A 388 6.92 8.31 11.34
C PRO A 388 8.37 8.22 11.85
N VAL A 389 8.83 7.02 12.19
CA VAL A 389 10.22 6.73 12.60
C VAL A 389 10.69 5.49 11.85
N TYR A 390 11.88 5.56 11.26
CA TYR A 390 12.46 4.50 10.44
C TYR A 390 13.63 3.83 11.17
N PHE A 391 13.50 2.55 11.48
CA PHE A 391 14.60 1.76 12.07
C PHE A 391 15.18 0.81 11.02
N ASN A 392 16.37 1.14 10.53
CA ASN A 392 17.09 0.28 9.59
C ASN A 392 17.38 -1.08 10.24
N ILE A 393 16.98 -2.15 9.55
CA ILE A 393 17.24 -3.52 9.96
C ILE A 393 18.65 -3.90 9.49
N PRO A 394 19.50 -4.49 10.34
CA PRO A 394 20.81 -5.02 9.93
C PRO A 394 20.66 -6.00 8.76
N SER A 395 21.54 -5.92 7.76
CA SER A 395 21.43 -6.71 6.52
C SER A 395 21.56 -8.22 6.74
N ASP A 396 22.21 -8.65 7.82
CA ASP A 396 22.26 -10.05 8.27
C ASP A 396 20.94 -10.55 8.91
N MET A 397 20.06 -9.61 9.30
CA MET A 397 18.74 -9.88 9.88
C MET A 397 17.57 -9.58 8.92
N GLU A 398 17.83 -8.94 7.77
CA GLU A 398 16.82 -8.50 6.81
C GLU A 398 15.91 -9.62 6.32
N GLN A 399 16.46 -10.77 5.93
CA GLN A 399 15.67 -11.94 5.53
C GLN A 399 14.78 -12.43 6.69
N ALA A 400 15.33 -12.57 7.90
CA ALA A 400 14.59 -13.03 9.07
C ALA A 400 13.48 -12.05 9.50
N TYR A 401 13.67 -10.74 9.24
CA TYR A 401 12.66 -9.70 9.45
C TYR A 401 11.52 -9.85 8.44
N LEU A 402 11.83 -9.88 7.14
CA LEU A 402 10.85 -10.04 6.06
C LEU A 402 10.05 -11.35 6.18
N GLU A 403 10.69 -12.45 6.60
CA GLU A 403 10.03 -13.74 6.83
C GLU A 403 9.03 -13.71 8.01
N SER A 404 9.24 -12.86 9.01
CA SER A 404 8.31 -12.72 10.15
C SER A 404 7.01 -12.02 9.77
N GLY A 405 7.12 -11.02 8.88
CA GLY A 405 6.10 -10.47 7.98
C GLY A 405 4.79 -9.95 8.58
N ARG A 406 4.63 -9.92 9.91
CA ARG A 406 3.32 -9.71 10.57
C ARG A 406 3.51 -9.01 11.92
N VAL A 407 2.74 -7.95 12.17
CA VAL A 407 2.75 -7.21 13.46
C VAL A 407 2.54 -8.15 14.65
N GLU A 408 1.64 -9.15 14.51
CA GLU A 408 1.38 -10.15 15.56
C GLU A 408 2.57 -11.06 15.89
N ASN A 409 3.59 -11.17 15.03
CA ASN A 409 4.72 -12.08 15.21
C ASN A 409 5.94 -11.40 15.83
N VAL A 410 5.85 -10.10 16.10
CA VAL A 410 6.96 -9.28 16.60
C VAL A 410 6.59 -8.58 17.89
N GLU A 411 7.62 -8.31 18.69
CA GLU A 411 7.56 -7.64 19.97
C GLU A 411 8.69 -6.60 20.00
N TYR A 412 8.47 -5.49 20.71
CA TYR A 412 9.47 -4.44 20.85
C TYR A 412 9.42 -3.82 22.24
N SER A 413 10.54 -3.23 22.66
CA SER A 413 10.64 -2.40 23.85
C SER A 413 11.42 -1.12 23.55
N ILE A 414 11.03 -0.05 24.24
CA ILE A 414 11.81 1.18 24.35
C ILE A 414 12.50 1.09 25.71
N ASP A 415 13.79 0.75 25.69
CA ASP A 415 14.57 0.46 26.90
C ASP A 415 15.05 1.73 27.60
N ASP A 416 15.13 2.84 26.86
CA ASP A 416 15.52 4.18 27.30
C ASP A 416 14.94 5.22 26.33
N PHE A 417 14.52 6.37 26.83
CA PHE A 417 13.99 7.48 26.02
C PHE A 417 14.27 8.82 26.72
N ASP A 418 14.97 9.72 26.02
CA ASP A 418 15.36 11.05 26.50
C ASP A 418 15.09 12.11 25.42
N TYR A 419 14.81 13.35 25.82
CA TYR A 419 14.42 14.43 24.91
C TYR A 419 14.69 15.83 25.45
N GLU A 420 14.96 16.77 24.54
CA GLU A 420 14.98 18.20 24.87
C GLU A 420 13.58 18.79 24.76
N LYS A 421 13.20 19.63 25.74
CA LYS A 421 11.95 20.39 25.71
C LYS A 421 12.10 21.65 24.86
N LYS A 422 11.21 21.85 23.89
CA LYS A 422 11.07 23.13 23.19
C LYS A 422 10.40 24.14 24.13
N TRP A 423 11.20 25.01 24.74
CA TRP A 423 10.67 26.11 25.53
C TRP A 423 10.02 27.15 24.62
N LEU A 424 8.70 27.25 24.67
CA LEU A 424 7.99 28.42 24.17
C LEU A 424 8.40 29.64 25.00
N TYR A 425 9.30 30.46 24.45
CA TYR A 425 9.55 31.80 24.98
C TYR A 425 8.27 32.62 24.83
N ASN A 426 7.52 32.77 25.92
CA ASN A 426 6.51 33.82 26.03
C ASN A 426 7.23 35.17 25.97
N ILE A 427 7.10 35.85 24.83
CA ILE A 427 7.51 37.25 24.60
C ILE A 427 6.29 38.15 24.81
#